data_AF-A0A6C0KJU0-F1
#
_entry.id   AF-A0A6C0KJU0-F1
#
_cell.length_a   1.000
_cell.length_b   1.000
_cell.length_c   1.000
_cell.angle_alpha   90.00
_cell.angle_beta   90.00
_cell.angle_gamma   90.00
#
_symmetry.space_group_name_H-M   'P 1'
#
loop_
_entity.id
_entity.type
_entity.pdbx_description
1 polymer ?
#
loop_
_entity_poly.entity_id
_entity_poly.type
_entity_poly.pdbx_seq_one_letter_code
_entity_poly.pdbx_strand_id
1 'polypeptide(L)'
;MSNEMITAKIPLENMKNIQMDRKQFQKMMFITNALEEGWSVKKRNDKYIFTKKHENQRKIFQETYLEEFIIQHSQQPASCTANH
;
A
#
# COMPACT_ATOMS: atom_id res chain seq x y z
N MET A 1 11.70 34.96 1.91
CA MET A 1 10.70 33.88 1.99
C MET A 1 11.05 32.84 0.93
N SER A 2 11.96 31.92 1.25
CA SER A 2 12.31 30.78 0.41
C SER A 2 12.02 29.52 1.22
N ASN A 3 11.06 28.73 0.73
CA ASN A 3 10.68 27.45 1.33
C ASN A 3 11.80 26.44 1.04
N GLU A 4 12.68 26.24 2.01
CA GLU A 4 13.56 25.08 1.99
C GLU A 4 12.72 23.83 2.28
N MET A 5 12.72 22.93 1.30
CA MET A 5 12.18 21.59 1.39
C MET A 5 12.75 20.88 2.62
N ILE A 6 11.88 20.42 3.52
CA ILE A 6 12.25 19.56 4.64
C ILE A 6 12.65 18.20 4.06
N THR A 7 13.89 18.07 3.58
CA THR A 7 14.53 16.77 3.35
C THR A 7 15.23 16.37 4.64
N ALA A 8 14.44 16.11 5.68
CA ALA A 8 14.97 15.39 6.83
C ALA A 8 15.13 13.93 6.42
N LYS A 9 16.35 13.52 6.08
CA LYS A 9 16.70 12.09 6.05
C LYS A 9 16.58 11.59 7.48
N ILE A 10 15.44 10.99 7.81
CA ILE A 10 15.17 10.42 9.14
C ILE A 10 16.17 9.26 9.32
N PRO A 11 17.13 9.35 10.25
CA PRO A 11 18.10 8.29 10.46
C PRO A 11 17.39 7.10 11.11
N LEU A 12 17.43 5.95 10.44
CA LEU A 12 16.67 4.74 10.84
C LEU A 12 17.29 4.05 12.08
N GLU A 13 18.48 4.47 12.51
CA GLU A 13 19.30 3.83 13.56
C GLU A 13 18.67 3.71 14.95
N ASN A 14 17.53 4.36 15.23
CA ASN A 14 16.89 4.33 16.55
C ASN A 14 15.58 3.51 16.64
N MET A 15 15.14 2.82 15.58
CA MET A 15 13.97 1.92 15.67
C MET A 15 14.34 0.56 16.25
N LYS A 16 14.58 0.50 17.56
CA LYS A 16 15.08 -0.73 18.20
C LYS A 16 14.04 -1.85 18.38
N ASN A 17 12.74 -1.61 18.17
CA ASN A 17 11.71 -2.67 18.23
C ASN A 17 10.44 -2.23 17.47
N ILE A 18 10.38 -2.47 16.15
CA ILE A 18 9.13 -2.34 15.39
C ILE A 18 8.35 -3.63 15.55
N GLN A 19 7.40 -3.66 16.48
CA GLN A 19 6.39 -4.71 16.51
C GLN A 19 5.28 -4.35 15.53
N MET A 20 5.30 -4.96 14.35
CA MET A 20 4.29 -4.76 13.31
C MET A 20 3.50 -6.06 13.12
N ASP A 21 2.18 -5.96 13.13
CA ASP A 21 1.32 -7.10 12.80
C ASP A 21 1.44 -7.43 11.30
N ARG A 22 1.35 -8.72 10.97
CA ARG A 22 1.38 -9.20 9.58
C ARG A 22 0.33 -8.49 8.72
N LYS A 23 -0.86 -8.25 9.27
CA LYS A 23 -1.94 -7.53 8.56
C LYS A 23 -1.54 -6.10 8.21
N GLN A 24 -0.87 -5.40 9.12
CA GLN A 24 -0.38 -4.04 8.88
C GLN A 24 0.70 -4.03 7.80
N PHE A 25 1.63 -4.99 7.84
CA PHE A 25 2.68 -5.12 6.82
C PHE A 25 2.10 -5.38 5.43
N GLN A 26 1.15 -6.31 5.31
CA GLN A 26 0.51 -6.61 4.02
C GLN A 26 -0.29 -5.41 3.49
N LYS A 27 -0.98 -4.68 4.37
CA LYS A 27 -1.66 -3.42 4.01
C LYS A 27 -0.68 -2.39 3.45
N MET A 28 0.49 -2.23 4.09
CA MET A 28 1.55 -1.35 3.57
C MET A 28 2.03 -1.80 2.20
N MET A 29 2.35 -3.09 2.03
CA MET A 29 2.82 -3.63 0.75
C MET A 29 1.79 -3.42 -0.36
N PHE A 30 0.51 -3.64 -0.10
CA PHE A 30 -0.56 -3.42 -1.07
C PHE A 30 -0.67 -1.95 -1.51
N ILE A 31 -0.59 -1.02 -0.54
CA ILE A 31 -0.62 0.42 -0.84
C ILE A 31 0.61 0.80 -1.67
N THR A 32 1.81 0.33 -1.28
CA THR A 32 3.05 0.59 -2.01
C THR A 32 2.97 0.11 -3.46
N ASN A 33 2.51 -1.12 -3.70
CA ASN A 33 2.36 -1.67 -5.05
C ASN A 33 1.40 -0.81 -5.90
N ALA A 34 0.28 -0.38 -5.32
CA ALA A 34 -0.66 0.49 -6.04
C ALA A 34 -0.03 1.84 -6.41
N LEU A 35 0.80 2.42 -5.52
CA LEU A 35 1.51 3.65 -5.81
C LEU A 35 2.53 3.46 -6.95
N GLU A 36 3.26 2.35 -6.98
CA GLU A 36 4.21 2.01 -8.06
C GLU A 36 3.52 1.87 -9.43
N GLU A 37 2.30 1.32 -9.45
CA GLU A 37 1.47 1.24 -10.65
C GLU A 37 0.80 2.57 -11.06
N GLY A 38 1.06 3.66 -10.33
CA GLY A 38 0.55 5.00 -10.63
C GLY A 38 -0.85 5.29 -10.09
N TRP A 39 -1.35 4.51 -9.13
CA TRP A 39 -2.55 4.86 -8.38
C TRP A 39 -2.25 5.95 -7.36
N SER A 40 -3.21 6.83 -7.10
CA SER A 40 -3.23 7.72 -5.94
C SER A 40 -4.11 7.11 -4.86
N VAL A 41 -3.61 7.02 -3.63
CA VAL A 41 -4.33 6.44 -2.48
C VAL A 41 -4.69 7.55 -1.48
N LYS A 42 -5.96 7.65 -1.10
CA LYS A 42 -6.44 8.58 -0.06
C LYS A 42 -7.17 7.82 1.04
N LYS A 43 -6.72 7.93 2.29
CA LYS A 43 -7.47 7.46 3.45
C LYS A 43 -8.49 8.52 3.89
N ARG A 44 -9.74 8.10 4.09
CA ARG A 44 -10.84 8.93 4.62
C ARG A 44 -11.65 8.06 5.58
N ASN A 45 -11.56 8.37 6.87
CA ASN A 45 -12.13 7.55 7.94
C ASN A 45 -11.66 6.09 7.77
N ASP A 46 -12.59 5.14 7.70
CA ASP A 46 -12.34 3.70 7.55
C ASP A 46 -12.36 3.25 6.08
N LYS A 47 -11.99 4.13 5.15
CA LYS A 47 -12.00 3.84 3.71
C LYS A 47 -10.70 4.28 3.05
N TYR A 48 -10.24 3.46 2.11
CA TYR A 48 -9.16 3.77 1.20
C TYR A 48 -9.71 3.99 -0.21
N ILE A 49 -9.39 5.14 -0.78
CA ILE A 49 -9.83 5.54 -2.12
C ILE A 49 -8.61 5.51 -3.03
N PHE A 50 -8.63 4.61 -4.00
CA PHE A 50 -7.60 4.45 -5.03
C PHE A 50 -8.11 5.10 -6.32
N THR A 51 -7.34 6.02 -6.90
CA THR A 51 -7.68 6.70 -8.16
C THR A 51 -6.52 6.68 -9.13
N LYS A 52 -6.72 6.29 -10.38
CA LYS A 52 -5.70 6.33 -11.43
C LYS A 52 -6.09 7.37 -12.48
N LYS A 53 -5.29 8.44 -12.59
CA LYS A 53 -5.62 9.64 -13.39
C LYS A 53 -5.76 9.34 -14.89
N HIS A 54 -4.95 8.42 -15.40
CA HIS A 54 -4.88 8.13 -16.84
C HIS A 54 -5.96 7.17 -17.34
N GLU A 55 -6.72 6.53 -16.45
CA GLU A 55 -7.75 5.54 -16.83
C GLU A 55 -9.16 5.90 -16.33
N ASN A 56 -9.35 7.07 -15.70
CA ASN A 56 -10.60 7.45 -15.00
C ASN A 56 -11.12 6.38 -14.02
N GLN A 57 -10.26 5.46 -13.58
CA GLN A 57 -10.63 4.40 -12.66
C GLN A 57 -10.57 4.89 -11.22
N ARG A 58 -11.66 4.69 -10.48
CA ARG A 58 -11.77 4.96 -9.04
C ARG A 58 -12.26 3.70 -8.34
N LYS A 59 -11.48 3.20 -7.39
CA LYS A 59 -11.86 2.09 -6.52
C LYS A 59 -11.93 2.60 -5.08
N ILE A 60 -13.01 2.25 -4.37
CA ILE A 60 -13.19 2.59 -2.96
C ILE A 60 -13.26 1.28 -2.20
N PHE A 61 -12.31 1.08 -1.28
CA PHE A 61 -12.28 -0.08 -0.42
C PHE A 61 -12.58 0.36 1.02
N GLN A 62 -13.46 -0.36 1.69
CA GLN A 62 -13.55 -0.25 3.15
C GLN A 62 -12.30 -0.88 3.75
N GLU A 63 -11.83 -0.36 4.89
CA GLU A 63 -10.62 -0.86 5.54
C GLU A 63 -10.76 -2.34 5.91
N THR A 64 -11.93 -2.77 6.39
CA THR A 64 -12.27 -4.17 6.64
C THR A 64 -12.24 -5.03 5.38
N TYR A 65 -12.86 -4.57 4.30
CA TYR A 65 -12.84 -5.27 3.02
C TYR A 65 -11.42 -5.36 2.43
N LEU A 66 -10.60 -4.32 2.60
CA LEU A 66 -9.21 -4.33 2.14
C LEU A 66 -8.40 -5.37 2.92
N GLU A 67 -8.62 -5.49 4.23
CA GLU A 67 -8.00 -6.50 5.07
C GLU A 67 -8.41 -7.92 4.64
N GLU A 68 -9.70 -8.16 4.43
CA GLU A 68 -10.23 -9.44 3.95
C GLU A 68 -9.70 -9.79 2.55
N PHE A 69 -9.68 -8.82 1.63
CA PHE A 69 -9.18 -8.97 0.27
C PHE A 69 -7.70 -9.33 0.25
N ILE A 70 -6.88 -8.64 1.06
CA ILE A 70 -5.46 -8.95 1.19
C ILE A 70 -5.26 -10.35 1.75
N ILE A 71 -6.02 -10.75 2.79
CA ILE A 71 -5.96 -12.12 3.33
C ILE A 71 -6.30 -13.14 2.23
N GLN A 72 -7.39 -12.90 1.50
CA GLN A 72 -7.91 -13.81 0.48
C GLN A 72 -7.00 -13.96 -0.75
N HIS A 73 -6.29 -12.89 -1.14
CA HIS A 73 -5.40 -12.89 -2.31
C HIS A 73 -3.90 -13.05 -1.96
N SER A 74 -3.51 -13.03 -0.68
CA SER A 74 -2.14 -13.27 -0.23
C SER A 74 -1.67 -14.74 -0.32
N GLN A 75 -2.54 -15.65 -0.76
CA GLN A 75 -2.26 -17.10 -0.90
C GLN A 75 -2.25 -17.59 -2.35
N GLN A 76 -2.12 -16.73 -3.36
CA GLN A 76 -1.81 -17.21 -4.70
C GLN A 76 -0.29 -17.40 -4.81
N PRO A 77 0.26 -18.64 -4.74
CA PRO A 77 1.62 -18.88 -5.18
C PRO A 77 1.69 -18.47 -6.65
N ALA A 78 2.77 -17.79 -7.03
CA ALA A 78 3.10 -17.59 -8.43
C ALA A 78 3.00 -18.95 -9.14
N SER A 79 1.95 -19.14 -9.94
CA SER A 79 1.85 -20.29 -10.82
C SER A 79 2.87 -20.06 -11.94
N CYS A 80 4.11 -20.46 -11.68
CA CYS A 80 5.11 -20.62 -12.72
C CYS A 80 4.57 -21.69 -13.67
N THR A 81 3.98 -21.28 -14.79
CA THR A 81 3.71 -22.18 -15.91
C THR A 81 5.05 -22.54 -16.53
N ALA A 82 5.62 -23.67 -16.12
CA ALA A 82 6.64 -24.35 -16.90
C ALA A 82 5.96 -24.85 -18.18
N ASN A 83 6.16 -24.15 -19.28
CA ASN A 83 5.78 -24.66 -20.59
C ASN A 83 6.74 -25.79 -20.97
N HIS A 84 6.12 -26.85 -21.50
CA HIS A 84 6.70 -28.12 -21.94
C HIS A 84 7.65 -27.96 -23.12
#